data_AF-A0A841LFF7-F1
#
_entry.id   AF-A0A841LFF7-F1
#
_cell.length_a   1.000
_cell.length_b   1.000
_cell.length_c   1.000
_cell.angle_alpha   90.00
_cell.angle_beta   90.00
_cell.angle_gamma   90.00
#
_symmetry.space_group_name_H-M   'P 1'
#
loop_
_entity.id
_entity.type
_entity.pdbx_description
1 polymer ?
#
loop_
_entity_poly.entity_id
_entity_poly.type
_entity_poly.pdbx_seq_one_letter_code
_entity_poly.pdbx_strand_id
1 'polypeptide(L)'
;MNEEINELLSIYKQEKELIESLIESDKIDNDYKAIYLNSKILVNIQRQIRLIESLLDPHAQEKEQLKRTIDFYVNRGGFQKDNDYQKHILEQIDQKLDQLNSYKPAYFDDGQEFDDAIFDLAEQRIKGFIFNLKKEEKLFLLFERNEKEILLSITNVKRLKKKYILDKTTRNALKFIGFKEEKHIDSFVFNYNLDHFKDAIFIKTIVSRVIFDAFHFQNLDNKTTIEFF
;
A
#
# COMPACT_ATOMS: atom_id res chain seq x y z
N MET A 1 8.09 -9.21 -14.02
CA MET A 1 7.34 -8.81 -12.80
C MET A 1 8.10 -9.11 -11.50
N ASN A 2 8.38 -10.37 -11.11
CA ASN A 2 9.12 -10.62 -9.85
C ASN A 2 10.58 -10.13 -9.86
N GLU A 3 11.30 -10.19 -10.98
CA GLU A 3 12.70 -9.71 -11.06
C GLU A 3 12.80 -8.19 -10.87
N GLU A 4 11.96 -7.40 -11.54
CA GLU A 4 11.94 -5.93 -11.41
C GLU A 4 11.54 -5.48 -10.00
N ILE A 5 10.59 -6.18 -9.38
CA ILE A 5 10.19 -5.93 -7.99
C ILE A 5 11.32 -6.29 -7.02
N ASN A 6 12.05 -7.38 -7.27
CA ASN A 6 13.21 -7.77 -6.47
C ASN A 6 14.38 -6.79 -6.63
N GLU A 7 14.61 -6.27 -7.84
CA GLU A 7 15.61 -5.24 -8.11
C GLU A 7 15.26 -3.94 -7.37
N LEU A 8 14.00 -3.50 -7.44
CA LEU A 8 13.52 -2.34 -6.69
C LEU A 8 13.66 -2.54 -5.18
N LEU A 9 13.35 -3.72 -4.66
CA LEU A 9 13.56 -4.06 -3.25
C LEU A 9 15.03 -3.97 -2.85
N SER A 10 15.93 -4.44 -3.73
CA SER A 10 17.38 -4.36 -3.51
C SER A 10 17.85 -2.90 -3.43
N ILE A 11 17.37 -2.04 -4.33
CA ILE A 11 17.71 -0.60 -4.33
C ILE A 11 17.28 0.05 -3.01
N TYR A 12 16.03 -0.17 -2.57
CA TYR A 12 15.56 0.40 -1.31
C TYR A 12 16.31 -0.15 -0.09
N LYS A 13 16.73 -1.41 -0.11
CA LYS A 13 17.57 -1.98 0.96
C LYS A 13 18.95 -1.34 1.02
N GLN A 14 19.57 -1.09 -0.12
CA GLN A 14 20.84 -0.34 -0.18
C GLN A 14 20.68 1.10 0.29
N GLU A 15 19.61 1.77 -0.12
CA GLU A 15 19.32 3.15 0.32
C GLU A 15 19.06 3.21 1.83
N LYS A 16 18.38 2.21 2.40
CA LYS A 16 18.18 2.07 3.84
C LYS A 16 19.52 2.00 4.58
N GLU A 17 20.44 1.12 4.15
CA GLU A 17 21.77 0.97 4.76
C GLU A 17 22.57 2.27 4.70
N LEU A 18 22.50 2.98 3.58
CA LEU A 18 23.13 4.29 3.42
C LEU A 18 22.58 5.31 4.43
N ILE A 19 21.25 5.45 4.55
CA ILE A 19 20.65 6.40 5.50
C ILE A 19 20.94 6.01 6.95
N GLU A 20 20.94 4.72 7.29
CA GLU A 20 21.35 4.25 8.61
C GLU A 20 22.80 4.64 8.93
N SER A 21 23.71 4.51 7.96
CA SER A 21 25.11 4.94 8.12
C SER A 21 25.26 6.46 8.31
N LEU A 22 24.48 7.26 7.60
CA LEU A 22 24.46 8.72 7.76
C LEU A 22 23.95 9.12 9.16
N ILE A 23 22.89 8.47 9.65
CA ILE A 23 22.37 8.72 11.01
C ILE A 23 23.44 8.42 12.07
N GLU A 24 24.21 7.35 11.92
CA GLU A 24 25.31 7.04 12.86
C GLU A 24 26.44 8.08 12.78
N SER A 25 26.79 8.56 11.59
CA SER A 25 27.75 9.67 11.44
C SER A 25 27.25 10.95 12.10
N ASP A 26 26.00 11.34 11.82
CA ASP A 26 25.39 12.56 12.37
C ASP A 26 25.28 12.50 13.91
N LYS A 27 25.12 11.30 14.49
CA LYS A 27 25.16 11.08 15.95
C LYS A 27 26.54 11.38 16.53
N ILE A 28 27.61 10.97 15.86
CA ILE A 28 28.98 11.28 16.27
C ILE A 28 29.20 12.80 16.23
N ASP A 29 28.69 13.44 15.18
CA ASP A 29 28.81 14.89 14.97
C ASP A 29 27.83 15.73 15.80
N ASN A 30 26.92 15.09 16.54
CA ASN A 30 25.83 15.72 17.30
C ASN A 30 24.92 16.63 16.44
N ASP A 31 24.78 16.36 15.14
CA ASP A 31 23.85 17.10 14.28
C ASP A 31 22.44 16.53 14.42
N TYR A 32 21.78 16.91 15.51
CA TYR A 32 20.41 16.49 15.82
C TYR A 32 19.39 16.87 14.72
N LYS A 33 19.67 17.90 13.92
CA LYS A 33 18.79 18.29 12.83
C LYS A 33 18.92 17.32 11.65
N ALA A 34 20.15 16.96 11.29
CA ALA A 34 20.42 15.94 10.27
C ALA A 34 19.85 14.57 10.70
N ILE A 35 20.07 14.16 11.95
CA ILE A 35 19.48 12.94 12.54
C ILE A 35 17.96 12.93 12.36
N TYR A 36 17.27 14.02 12.70
CA TYR A 36 15.82 14.10 12.59
C TYR A 36 15.32 13.97 11.14
N LEU A 37 15.99 14.65 10.20
CA LEU A 37 15.64 14.60 8.78
C LEU A 37 15.90 13.21 8.19
N ASN A 38 17.07 12.64 8.45
CA ASN A 38 17.45 11.32 7.98
C ASN A 38 16.57 10.23 8.59
N SER A 39 16.17 10.37 9.85
CA SER A 39 15.21 9.46 10.49
C SER A 39 13.83 9.48 9.80
N LYS A 40 13.35 10.64 9.34
CA LYS A 40 12.11 10.72 8.55
C LYS A 40 12.23 10.02 7.21
N ILE A 41 13.37 10.20 6.54
CA ILE A 41 13.66 9.53 5.26
C ILE A 41 13.70 8.02 5.47
N LEU A 42 14.37 7.54 6.52
CA LEU A 42 14.44 6.13 6.88
C LEU A 42 13.05 5.50 7.09
N VAL A 43 12.15 6.19 7.80
CA VAL A 43 10.76 5.73 7.99
C VAL A 43 10.03 5.56 6.65
N ASN A 44 10.25 6.48 5.71
CA ASN A 44 9.64 6.40 4.37
C ASN A 44 10.21 5.22 3.58
N ILE A 45 11.54 5.04 3.55
CA ILE A 45 12.20 3.92 2.88
C ILE A 45 11.71 2.59 3.46
N GLN A 46 11.65 2.45 4.79
CA GLN A 46 11.14 1.25 5.46
C GLN A 46 9.66 0.98 5.16
N ARG A 47 8.85 2.01 4.88
CA ARG A 47 7.47 1.83 4.42
C ARG A 47 7.43 1.29 2.99
N GLN A 48 8.29 1.79 2.11
CA GLN A 48 8.39 1.28 0.73
C GLN A 48 8.89 -0.16 0.67
N ILE A 49 9.91 -0.51 1.47
CA ILE A 49 10.39 -1.90 1.61
C ILE A 49 9.24 -2.82 2.04
N ARG A 50 8.51 -2.48 3.10
CA ARG A 50 7.39 -3.29 3.60
C ARG A 50 6.28 -3.45 2.57
N LEU A 51 6.05 -2.42 1.76
CA LEU A 51 5.06 -2.46 0.68
C LEU A 51 5.48 -3.43 -0.41
N ILE A 52 6.73 -3.33 -0.87
CA ILE A 52 7.29 -4.24 -1.88
C ILE A 52 7.35 -5.67 -1.37
N GLU A 53 7.71 -5.88 -0.10
CA GLU A 53 7.69 -7.20 0.52
C GLU A 53 6.25 -7.75 0.61
N SER A 54 5.25 -6.90 0.85
CA SER A 54 3.84 -7.32 0.85
C SER A 54 3.30 -7.68 -0.55
N LEU A 55 3.91 -7.14 -1.60
CA LEU A 55 3.62 -7.49 -2.99
C LEU A 55 4.18 -8.86 -3.36
N LEU A 56 5.38 -9.17 -2.87
CA LEU A 56 6.03 -10.47 -3.08
C LEU A 56 5.41 -11.57 -2.20
N ASP A 57 5.00 -11.20 -0.99
CA ASP A 57 4.43 -12.09 0.00
C ASP A 57 3.25 -11.41 0.73
N PRO A 58 1.99 -11.80 0.44
CA PRO A 58 0.81 -11.27 1.10
C PRO A 58 0.85 -11.40 2.64
N HIS A 59 1.66 -12.30 3.20
CA HIS A 59 1.81 -12.53 4.64
C HIS A 59 3.03 -11.84 5.25
N ALA A 60 3.76 -11.00 4.49
CA ALA A 60 5.01 -10.37 4.94
C ALA A 60 4.90 -9.64 6.28
N GLN A 61 3.80 -8.91 6.51
CA GLN A 61 3.60 -8.17 7.76
C GLN A 61 3.25 -9.09 8.94
N GLU A 62 2.47 -10.14 8.72
CA GLU A 62 2.15 -11.12 9.76
C GLU A 62 3.43 -11.85 10.19
N LYS A 63 4.29 -12.20 9.23
CA LYS A 63 5.63 -12.74 9.50
C LYS A 63 6.51 -11.73 10.25
N GLU A 64 6.48 -10.45 9.89
CA GLU A 64 7.25 -9.40 10.58
C GLU A 64 6.76 -9.18 12.02
N GLN A 65 5.46 -9.21 12.26
CA GLN A 65 4.88 -9.11 13.60
C GLN A 65 5.25 -10.32 14.46
N LEU A 66 5.19 -11.52 13.90
CA LEU A 66 5.63 -12.74 14.59
C LEU A 66 7.13 -12.68 14.91
N LYS A 67 7.97 -12.21 13.99
CA LYS A 67 9.41 -11.98 14.23
C LYS A 67 9.68 -10.94 15.32
N ARG A 68 8.98 -9.80 15.32
CA ARG A 68 9.09 -8.79 16.38
C ARG A 68 8.64 -9.33 17.74
N THR A 69 7.66 -10.22 17.74
CA THR A 69 7.16 -10.90 18.94
C THR A 69 8.21 -11.88 19.46
N ILE A 70 8.83 -12.68 18.58
CA ILE A 70 9.99 -13.53 18.91
C ILE A 70 11.12 -12.66 19.49
N ASP A 71 11.52 -11.58 18.81
CA ASP A 71 12.58 -10.68 19.28
C ASP A 71 12.25 -10.05 20.64
N PHE A 72 10.99 -9.74 20.90
CA PHE A 72 10.58 -9.25 22.20
C PHE A 72 10.78 -10.31 23.29
N TYR A 73 10.35 -11.55 23.06
CA TYR A 73 10.49 -12.66 24.01
C TYR A 73 11.94 -13.12 24.17
N VAL A 74 12.75 -13.07 23.11
CA VAL A 74 14.15 -13.55 23.10
C VAL A 74 15.14 -12.47 23.56
N ASN A 75 14.96 -11.21 23.12
CA ASN A 75 15.99 -10.16 23.29
C ASN A 75 15.62 -9.06 24.29
N ARG A 76 14.33 -8.80 24.58
CA ARG A 76 13.88 -7.72 25.50
C ARG A 76 13.23 -8.21 26.79
N GLY A 77 12.88 -9.49 26.88
CA GLY A 77 12.42 -10.13 28.10
C GLY A 77 13.58 -10.44 29.03
N GLY A 78 13.86 -9.55 29.99
CA GLY A 78 14.47 -10.03 31.23
C GLY A 78 13.46 -10.94 31.95
N PHE A 79 13.87 -12.18 32.25
CA PHE A 79 13.45 -13.06 33.38
C PHE A 79 13.24 -14.54 33.02
N GLN A 80 13.98 -15.36 33.78
CA GLN A 80 13.93 -16.79 34.17
C GLN A 80 13.72 -17.89 33.12
N LYS A 81 14.69 -18.82 33.13
CA LYS A 81 14.99 -19.88 32.15
C LYS A 81 14.00 -21.05 32.04
N ASP A 82 12.93 -21.10 32.83
CA ASP A 82 11.99 -22.24 32.84
C ASP A 82 10.54 -21.76 32.88
N ASN A 83 9.99 -21.40 31.73
CA ASN A 83 8.58 -21.08 31.60
C ASN A 83 7.99 -21.85 30.42
N ASP A 84 7.48 -23.06 30.67
CA ASP A 84 6.87 -23.94 29.67
C ASP A 84 5.80 -23.23 28.82
N TYR A 85 5.14 -22.23 29.40
CA TYR A 85 4.18 -21.36 28.72
C TYR A 85 4.82 -20.55 27.59
N GLN A 86 6.05 -20.05 27.77
CA GLN A 86 6.78 -19.32 26.72
C GLN A 86 7.22 -20.24 25.59
N LYS A 87 7.69 -21.44 25.93
CA LYS A 87 8.07 -22.44 24.93
C LYS A 87 6.87 -22.81 24.06
N HIS A 88 5.70 -23.01 24.66
CA HIS A 88 4.46 -23.27 23.94
C HIS A 88 4.04 -22.09 23.04
N ILE A 89 4.19 -20.84 23.48
CA ILE A 89 3.92 -19.65 22.65
C ILE A 89 4.88 -19.58 21.45
N LEU A 90 6.18 -19.83 21.67
CA LEU A 90 7.17 -19.82 20.60
C LEU A 90 6.93 -20.95 19.60
N GLU A 91 6.59 -22.16 20.06
CA GLU A 91 6.22 -23.29 19.19
C GLU A 91 4.97 -22.98 18.35
N GLN A 92 3.96 -22.31 18.92
CA GLN A 92 2.79 -21.86 18.16
C GLN A 92 3.13 -20.79 17.12
N ILE A 93 4.03 -19.86 17.47
CA ILE A 93 4.51 -18.83 16.53
C ILE A 93 5.29 -19.48 15.38
N ASP A 94 6.16 -20.44 15.67
CA ASP A 94 6.94 -21.17 14.66
C ASP A 94 6.04 -21.98 13.72
N GLN A 95 5.08 -22.74 14.26
CA GLN A 95 4.10 -23.46 13.44
C GLN A 95 3.30 -22.51 12.52
N LYS A 96 2.95 -21.32 13.03
CA LYS A 96 2.25 -20.32 12.24
C LYS A 96 3.15 -19.70 11.17
N LEU A 97 4.43 -19.45 11.48
CA LEU A 97 5.42 -19.00 10.50
C LEU A 97 5.63 -20.04 9.39
N ASP A 98 5.70 -21.33 9.72
CA ASP A 98 5.83 -22.41 8.75
C ASP A 98 4.63 -22.47 7.81
N GLN A 99 3.41 -22.34 8.34
CA GLN A 99 2.20 -22.25 7.52
C GLN A 99 2.26 -21.05 6.57
N LEU A 100 2.61 -19.87 7.06
CA LEU A 100 2.71 -18.66 6.24
C LEU A 100 3.87 -18.72 5.23
N ASN A 101 4.95 -19.44 5.53
CA ASN A 101 6.10 -19.65 4.63
C ASN A 101 5.81 -20.71 3.55
N SER A 102 4.94 -21.67 3.84
CA SER A 102 4.52 -22.68 2.88
C SER A 102 3.49 -22.16 1.86
N TYR A 103 2.91 -20.98 2.10
CA TYR A 103 1.98 -20.32 1.18
C TYR A 103 2.70 -19.92 -0.11
N LYS A 104 2.21 -20.44 -1.25
CA LYS A 104 2.60 -19.97 -2.57
C LYS A 104 1.47 -19.11 -3.13
N PRO A 105 1.72 -17.85 -3.51
CA PRO A 105 0.71 -17.02 -4.13
C PRO A 105 0.21 -17.72 -5.40
N ALA A 106 -1.11 -17.86 -5.51
CA ALA A 106 -1.75 -18.30 -6.75
C ALA A 106 -1.43 -17.28 -7.84
N TYR A 107 -1.20 -17.79 -9.06
CA TYR A 107 -0.89 -17.02 -10.25
C TYR A 107 -1.83 -15.81 -10.39
N PHE A 108 -1.26 -14.60 -10.42
CA PHE A 108 -1.99 -13.35 -10.61
C PHE A 108 -2.25 -13.19 -12.11
N ASP A 109 -3.51 -13.33 -12.52
CA ASP A 109 -3.93 -13.12 -13.90
C ASP A 109 -3.78 -11.63 -14.22
N ASP A 110 -2.99 -11.30 -15.25
CA ASP A 110 -2.75 -9.92 -15.66
C ASP A 110 -4.09 -9.35 -16.13
N GLY A 111 -4.62 -8.37 -15.37
CA GLY A 111 -6.03 -7.98 -15.37
C GLY A 111 -6.47 -7.25 -16.65
N GLN A 112 -6.63 -7.99 -17.74
CA GLN A 112 -7.14 -7.47 -19.02
C GLN A 112 -8.52 -6.82 -18.84
N GLU A 113 -9.35 -7.32 -17.94
CA GLU A 113 -10.66 -6.74 -17.61
C GLU A 113 -10.59 -5.27 -17.17
N PHE A 114 -9.53 -4.88 -16.46
CA PHE A 114 -9.34 -3.48 -16.05
C PHE A 114 -8.94 -2.60 -17.23
N ASP A 115 -8.08 -3.11 -18.11
CA ASP A 115 -7.67 -2.39 -19.32
C ASP A 115 -8.85 -2.20 -20.25
N ASP A 116 -9.61 -3.26 -20.50
CA ASP A 116 -10.81 -3.24 -21.33
C ASP A 116 -11.83 -2.23 -20.77
N ALA A 117 -12.06 -2.19 -19.45
CA ALA A 117 -12.94 -1.21 -18.83
C ALA A 117 -12.47 0.24 -19.03
N ILE A 118 -11.16 0.49 -18.94
CA ILE A 118 -10.59 1.82 -19.19
C ILE A 118 -10.70 2.20 -20.66
N PHE A 119 -10.44 1.28 -21.59
CA PHE A 119 -10.60 1.52 -23.02
C PHE A 119 -12.06 1.76 -23.39
N ASP A 120 -12.99 0.94 -22.90
CA ASP A 120 -14.42 1.11 -23.14
C ASP A 120 -14.92 2.47 -22.60
N LEU A 121 -14.38 2.93 -21.46
CA LEU A 121 -14.66 4.27 -20.94
C LEU A 121 -14.03 5.36 -21.84
N ALA A 122 -12.78 5.18 -22.26
CA ALA A 122 -12.06 6.08 -23.17
C ALA A 122 -12.58 6.07 -24.61
N GLU A 123 -13.47 5.15 -24.97
CA GLU A 123 -14.20 5.11 -26.24
C GLU A 123 -15.68 5.46 -26.10
N GLN A 124 -16.15 5.80 -24.89
CA GLN A 124 -17.56 6.11 -24.58
C GLN A 124 -18.51 4.93 -24.81
N ARG A 125 -18.03 3.69 -24.76
CA ARG A 125 -18.85 2.47 -24.82
C ARG A 125 -19.59 2.21 -23.52
N ILE A 126 -19.05 2.69 -22.40
CA ILE A 126 -19.67 2.69 -21.07
C ILE A 126 -19.69 4.11 -20.50
N LYS A 127 -20.61 4.40 -19.57
CA LYS A 127 -20.66 5.72 -18.90
C LYS A 127 -19.65 5.83 -17.77
N GLY A 128 -19.46 4.73 -17.06
CA GLY A 128 -18.53 4.64 -15.95
C GLY A 128 -18.48 3.24 -15.37
N PHE A 129 -17.57 3.05 -14.43
CA PHE A 129 -17.49 1.82 -13.66
C PHE A 129 -16.94 2.09 -12.26
N ILE A 130 -17.18 1.14 -11.36
CA ILE A 130 -16.72 1.16 -9.97
C ILE A 130 -15.65 0.09 -9.82
N PHE A 131 -14.46 0.48 -9.37
CA PHE A 131 -13.41 -0.43 -8.92
C PHE A 131 -13.45 -0.52 -7.40
N ASN A 132 -13.97 -1.63 -6.89
CA ASN A 132 -14.14 -1.83 -5.45
C ASN A 132 -12.81 -2.18 -4.79
N LEU A 133 -12.41 -1.36 -3.81
CA LEU A 133 -11.22 -1.60 -2.98
C LEU A 133 -11.59 -2.33 -1.69
N LYS A 134 -12.73 -1.97 -1.07
CA LYS A 134 -13.29 -2.63 0.11
C LYS A 134 -14.81 -2.49 0.15
N LYS A 135 -15.54 -3.55 -0.22
CA LYS A 135 -17.00 -3.50 -0.41
C LYS A 135 -17.75 -3.25 0.88
N GLU A 136 -17.37 -3.94 1.96
CA GLU A 136 -18.01 -3.80 3.28
C GLU A 136 -17.95 -2.35 3.79
N GLU A 137 -16.85 -1.69 3.48
CA GLU A 137 -16.63 -0.30 3.83
C GLU A 137 -17.16 0.69 2.80
N LYS A 138 -17.69 0.21 1.66
CA LYS A 138 -17.99 0.98 0.45
C LYS A 138 -16.86 1.95 0.10
N LEU A 139 -15.64 1.44 0.11
CA LEU A 139 -14.46 2.12 -0.40
C LEU A 139 -14.22 1.63 -1.82
N PHE A 140 -14.37 2.55 -2.78
CA PHE A 140 -14.20 2.25 -4.20
C PHE A 140 -13.67 3.47 -4.93
N LEU A 141 -13.07 3.22 -6.09
CA LEU A 141 -12.76 4.24 -7.08
C LEU A 141 -13.87 4.23 -8.14
N LEU A 142 -14.55 5.35 -8.27
CA LEU A 142 -15.54 5.59 -9.31
C LEU A 142 -14.84 6.21 -10.51
N PHE A 143 -15.01 5.59 -11.66
CA PHE A 143 -14.51 6.05 -12.95
C PHE A 143 -15.69 6.58 -13.76
N GLU A 144 -15.62 7.83 -14.14
CA GLU A 144 -16.60 8.47 -15.01
C GLU A 144 -15.86 9.20 -16.12
N ARG A 145 -16.54 9.46 -17.22
CA ARG A 145 -15.95 10.22 -18.32
C ARG A 145 -16.78 11.45 -18.65
N ASN A 146 -16.06 12.55 -18.84
CA ASN A 146 -16.54 13.75 -19.54
C ASN A 146 -15.93 13.80 -20.94
N GLU A 147 -16.31 14.78 -21.78
CA GLU A 147 -15.90 14.84 -23.19
C GLU A 147 -14.39 14.61 -23.42
N LYS A 148 -13.54 15.24 -22.58
CA LYS A 148 -12.08 15.22 -22.71
C LYS A 148 -11.33 14.56 -21.56
N GLU A 149 -12.01 14.13 -20.50
CA GLU A 149 -11.34 13.68 -19.27
C GLU A 149 -11.99 12.42 -18.71
N ILE A 150 -11.15 11.53 -18.16
CA ILE A 150 -11.61 10.49 -17.23
C ILE A 150 -11.45 11.05 -15.80
N LEU A 151 -12.54 11.00 -15.05
CA LEU A 151 -12.63 11.38 -13.66
C LEU A 151 -12.52 10.12 -12.80
N LEU A 152 -11.51 10.09 -11.93
CA LEU A 152 -11.37 9.09 -10.88
C LEU A 152 -11.80 9.73 -9.58
N SER A 153 -12.77 9.14 -8.86
CA SER A 153 -13.24 9.70 -7.61
C SER A 153 -13.39 8.69 -6.47
N ILE A 154 -13.04 9.12 -5.26
CA ILE A 154 -13.35 8.43 -4.02
C ILE A 154 -14.48 9.20 -3.36
N THR A 155 -15.69 8.63 -3.37
CA THR A 155 -16.90 9.27 -2.84
C THR A 155 -17.10 8.95 -1.35
N ASN A 156 -18.13 9.53 -0.73
CA ASN A 156 -18.50 9.32 0.68
C ASN A 156 -17.39 9.71 1.67
N VAL A 157 -16.63 10.76 1.36
CA VAL A 157 -15.44 11.18 2.13
C VAL A 157 -15.78 11.47 3.59
N LYS A 158 -16.90 12.12 3.89
CA LYS A 158 -17.36 12.36 5.28
C LYS A 158 -17.53 11.06 6.06
N ARG A 159 -18.11 10.03 5.44
CA ARG A 159 -18.32 8.71 6.09
C ARG A 159 -16.99 8.00 6.31
N LEU A 160 -16.13 7.98 5.30
CA LEU A 160 -14.81 7.33 5.38
C LEU A 160 -13.89 8.01 6.41
N LYS A 161 -13.99 9.33 6.57
CA LYS A 161 -13.30 10.07 7.65
C LYS A 161 -13.78 9.66 9.03
N LYS A 162 -15.10 9.54 9.24
CA LYS A 162 -15.67 9.09 10.53
C LYS A 162 -15.23 7.69 10.92
N LYS A 163 -14.98 6.83 9.92
CA LYS A 163 -14.46 5.46 10.11
C LYS A 163 -12.93 5.37 10.17
N TYR A 164 -12.21 6.49 10.16
CA TYR A 164 -10.74 6.55 10.12
C TYR A 164 -10.09 5.86 8.89
N ILE A 165 -10.87 5.59 7.84
CA ILE A 165 -10.37 5.03 6.56
C ILE A 165 -9.70 6.13 5.73
N LEU A 166 -10.27 7.35 5.74
CA LEU A 166 -9.65 8.55 5.16
C LEU A 166 -9.10 9.45 6.28
N ASP A 167 -8.10 8.93 7.01
CA ASP A 167 -7.42 9.69 8.06
C ASP A 167 -6.59 10.86 7.49
N LYS A 168 -5.77 11.53 8.30
CA LYS A 168 -4.92 12.62 7.80
C LYS A 168 -3.83 12.11 6.85
N THR A 169 -3.29 10.92 7.11
CA THR A 169 -2.18 10.32 6.36
C THR A 169 -2.63 9.91 4.97
N THR A 170 -3.70 9.14 4.88
CA THR A 170 -4.31 8.68 3.61
C THR A 170 -4.74 9.86 2.75
N ARG A 171 -5.35 10.90 3.34
CA ARG A 171 -5.72 12.11 2.59
C ARG A 171 -4.52 12.89 2.06
N ASN A 172 -3.42 12.93 2.81
CA ASN A 172 -2.19 13.57 2.33
C ASN A 172 -1.57 12.77 1.18
N ALA A 173 -1.58 11.44 1.27
CA ALA A 173 -1.13 10.57 0.19
C ALA A 173 -1.96 10.78 -1.09
N LEU A 174 -3.30 10.80 -0.98
CA LEU A 174 -4.19 11.08 -2.12
C LEU A 174 -3.89 12.44 -2.77
N LYS A 175 -3.65 13.49 -1.97
CA LYS A 175 -3.25 14.82 -2.48
C LYS A 175 -1.91 14.79 -3.19
N PHE A 176 -0.95 14.02 -2.69
CA PHE A 176 0.36 13.86 -3.31
C PHE A 176 0.30 13.07 -4.63
N ILE A 177 -0.64 12.14 -4.77
CA ILE A 177 -0.92 11.44 -6.03
C ILE A 177 -1.54 12.40 -7.06
N GLY A 178 -2.26 13.43 -6.59
CA GLY A 178 -2.87 14.47 -7.44
C GLY A 178 -4.37 14.64 -7.24
N PHE A 179 -5.00 13.89 -6.32
CA PHE A 179 -6.42 14.05 -6.03
C PHE A 179 -6.69 15.37 -5.29
N LYS A 180 -7.77 16.04 -5.68
CA LYS A 180 -8.28 17.25 -5.04
C LYS A 180 -9.52 16.91 -4.21
N GLU A 181 -9.63 17.52 -3.04
CA GLU A 181 -10.76 17.31 -2.14
C GLU A 181 -11.90 18.27 -2.51
N GLU A 182 -12.96 17.75 -3.13
CA GLU A 182 -14.13 18.51 -3.55
C GLU A 182 -15.23 18.42 -2.48
N LYS A 183 -15.26 19.42 -1.59
CA LYS A 183 -16.16 19.43 -0.43
C LYS A 183 -17.65 19.44 -0.79
N HIS A 184 -18.00 20.01 -1.95
CA HIS A 184 -19.39 20.14 -2.41
C HIS A 184 -20.01 18.79 -2.77
N ILE A 185 -19.23 17.90 -3.38
CA ILE A 185 -19.65 16.57 -3.83
C ILE A 185 -19.17 15.45 -2.90
N ASP A 186 -18.58 15.81 -1.75
CA ASP A 186 -18.06 14.87 -0.74
C ASP A 186 -17.11 13.80 -1.33
N SER A 187 -16.19 14.24 -2.19
CA SER A 187 -15.28 13.33 -2.90
C SER A 187 -13.83 13.84 -2.97
N PHE A 188 -12.91 12.91 -3.19
CA PHE A 188 -11.58 13.21 -3.75
C PHE A 188 -11.63 12.91 -5.24
N VAL A 189 -11.17 13.83 -6.09
CA VAL A 189 -11.25 13.71 -7.55
C VAL A 189 -9.87 13.88 -8.18
N PHE A 190 -9.55 13.01 -9.13
CA PHE A 190 -8.40 13.11 -10.02
C PHE A 190 -8.89 13.16 -11.47
N ASN A 191 -8.39 14.13 -12.23
CA ASN A 191 -8.76 14.31 -13.63
C ASN A 191 -7.61 13.84 -14.52
N TYR A 192 -7.91 12.94 -15.44
CA TYR A 192 -6.99 12.47 -16.46
C TYR A 192 -7.44 12.95 -17.84
N ASN A 193 -6.59 13.72 -18.53
CA ASN A 193 -6.87 14.23 -19.88
C ASN A 193 -6.66 13.13 -20.94
N LEU A 194 -7.63 12.99 -21.85
CA LEU A 194 -7.64 12.01 -22.93
C LEU A 194 -6.92 12.45 -24.22
N ASP A 195 -6.46 13.70 -24.35
CA ASP A 195 -5.84 14.25 -25.58
C ASP A 195 -4.69 13.38 -26.13
N HIS A 196 -4.00 12.64 -25.26
CA HIS A 196 -2.89 11.74 -25.60
C HIS A 196 -3.06 10.33 -25.02
N PHE A 197 -4.31 9.90 -24.78
CA PHE A 197 -4.57 8.56 -24.29
C PHE A 197 -4.16 7.51 -25.34
N LYS A 198 -3.31 6.56 -24.93
CA LYS A 198 -2.82 5.45 -25.77
C LYS A 198 -3.06 4.10 -25.12
N ASP A 199 -2.88 4.04 -23.80
CA ASP A 199 -2.99 2.84 -23.00
C ASP A 199 -3.48 3.17 -21.58
N ALA A 200 -3.87 2.12 -20.86
CA ALA A 200 -4.31 2.23 -19.47
C ALA A 200 -3.16 2.35 -18.46
N ILE A 201 -1.88 2.36 -18.87
CA ILE A 201 -0.72 2.25 -17.96
C ILE A 201 -0.70 3.40 -16.96
N PHE A 202 -0.95 4.63 -17.42
CA PHE A 202 -0.97 5.79 -16.52
C PHE A 202 -2.08 5.66 -15.48
N ILE A 203 -3.28 5.26 -15.90
CA ILE A 203 -4.41 5.11 -14.98
C ILE A 203 -4.16 3.95 -14.01
N LYS A 204 -3.64 2.81 -14.48
CA LYS A 204 -3.17 1.71 -13.63
C LYS A 204 -2.14 2.18 -12.61
N THR A 205 -1.21 3.04 -13.02
CA THR A 205 -0.23 3.64 -12.10
C THR A 205 -0.90 4.46 -11.01
N ILE A 206 -1.88 5.31 -11.36
CA ILE A 206 -2.64 6.10 -10.36
C ILE A 206 -3.40 5.18 -9.41
N VAL A 207 -4.10 4.16 -9.92
CA VAL A 207 -4.83 3.18 -9.10
C VAL A 207 -3.90 2.43 -8.16
N SER A 208 -2.78 1.93 -8.67
CA SER A 208 -1.74 1.28 -7.86
C SER A 208 -1.24 2.21 -6.77
N ARG A 209 -0.93 3.48 -7.07
CA ARG A 209 -0.52 4.44 -6.03
C ARG A 209 -1.63 4.69 -5.00
N VAL A 210 -2.89 4.72 -5.39
CA VAL A 210 -4.00 4.81 -4.43
C VAL A 210 -4.03 3.59 -3.50
N ILE A 211 -3.94 2.39 -4.06
CA ILE A 211 -3.92 1.12 -3.30
C ILE A 211 -2.73 1.07 -2.34
N PHE A 212 -1.54 1.37 -2.85
CA PHE A 212 -0.28 1.14 -2.16
C PHE A 212 0.13 2.33 -1.26
N ASP A 213 0.13 3.55 -1.80
CA ASP A 213 0.58 4.73 -1.06
C ASP A 213 -0.47 5.20 -0.05
N ALA A 214 -1.75 5.20 -0.45
CA ALA A 214 -2.82 5.81 0.35
C ALA A 214 -3.53 4.83 1.28
N PHE A 215 -3.90 3.65 0.80
CA PHE A 215 -4.70 2.69 1.58
C PHE A 215 -3.92 1.54 2.21
N HIS A 216 -2.70 1.30 1.74
CA HIS A 216 -1.90 0.12 2.11
C HIS A 216 -2.65 -1.16 1.79
N PHE A 217 -2.33 -1.79 0.66
CA PHE A 217 -2.93 -3.02 0.11
C PHE A 217 -3.53 -3.99 1.14
N GLN A 218 -2.84 -4.22 2.26
CA GLN A 218 -3.26 -5.05 3.40
C GLN A 218 -4.61 -4.67 4.06
N ASN A 219 -5.08 -3.43 3.91
CA ASN A 219 -6.35 -2.97 4.46
C ASN A 219 -7.54 -3.18 3.52
N LEU A 220 -7.29 -3.64 2.30
CA LEU A 220 -8.28 -3.81 1.23
C LEU A 220 -8.79 -5.25 1.18
N ASP A 221 -9.87 -5.47 0.42
CA ASP A 221 -10.38 -6.83 0.20
C ASP A 221 -9.42 -7.61 -0.71
N ASN A 222 -9.14 -8.87 -0.38
CA ASN A 222 -8.26 -9.76 -1.17
C ASN A 222 -8.75 -10.00 -2.60
N LYS A 223 -10.03 -9.68 -2.90
CA LYS A 223 -10.60 -9.70 -4.25
C LYS A 223 -11.25 -8.37 -4.54
N THR A 224 -10.62 -7.58 -5.39
CA THR A 224 -11.22 -6.38 -5.99
C THR A 224 -12.22 -6.79 -7.07
N THR A 225 -13.26 -5.99 -7.31
CA THR A 225 -14.25 -6.28 -8.37
C THR A 225 -14.61 -5.01 -9.13
N ILE A 226 -14.86 -5.16 -10.43
CA ILE A 226 -15.35 -4.09 -11.31
C ILE A 226 -16.88 -4.21 -11.46
N GLU A 227 -17.58 -3.07 -11.37
CA GLU A 227 -19.04 -2.98 -11.58
C GLU A 227 -19.34 -1.86 -12.59
N PHE A 228 -19.98 -2.18 -13.72
CA PHE A 228 -20.29 -1.24 -14.82
C PHE A 228 -21.68 -0.61 -14.67
N PHE A 229 -21.87 0.62 -15.19
CA PHE A 229 -23.18 1.31 -15.23
C PHE A 229 -23.33 2.30 -16.40
#